data_AF-A0A7S3MUW6-F1
#
_entry.id   AF-A0A7S3MUW6-F1
#
_cell.length_a   1.000
_cell.length_b   1.000
_cell.length_c   1.000
_cell.angle_alpha   90.00
_cell.angle_beta   90.00
_cell.angle_gamma   90.00
#
_symmetry.space_group_name_H-M   'P 1'
#
loop_
_entity.id
_entity.type
_entity.pdbx_description
1 polymer ?
#
loop_
_entity_poly.entity_id
_entity_poly.type
_entity_poly.pdbx_seq_one_letter_code
_entity_poly.pdbx_strand_id
1 'polypeptide(L)'
;LTRCFTNSIEEILNIIGFWFYLEIGSRVNKAALIFTGIVSIQFMMRNTSPIGWIPLLFIKVFRDGAFVPFLISAVTVAVPVVGFALYFDSWYYSKDLPTFEWTSTGFNFLKVNLLEGLSKYFGVQPVWFYVGAYAPSIFTVAYPAVMFSIYFYTKETWAKGQSPEMMYATIFYVVIFSLIAHKEDRFLLPIIAFCFL
;
A
#
# COMPACT_ATOMS: atom_id res chain seq x y z
N LEU A 1 -5.01 10.98 -17.37
CA LEU A 1 -3.79 10.28 -17.84
C LEU A 1 -2.66 10.31 -16.81
N THR A 2 -2.17 11.47 -16.36
CA THR A 2 -1.08 11.58 -15.35
C THR A 2 -1.37 10.87 -14.03
N ARG A 3 -2.63 10.86 -13.55
CA ARG A 3 -3.02 10.16 -12.31
C ARG A 3 -3.07 8.63 -12.42
N CYS A 4 -3.20 8.06 -13.63
CA CYS A 4 -3.17 6.61 -13.80
C CYS A 4 -1.74 6.05 -13.69
N PHE A 5 -0.73 6.85 -14.09
CA PHE A 5 0.67 6.44 -14.10
C PHE A 5 1.21 6.17 -12.69
N THR A 6 0.82 6.98 -11.70
CA THR A 6 1.20 6.75 -10.29
C THR A 6 0.66 5.41 -9.77
N ASN A 7 -0.58 5.04 -10.13
CA ASN A 7 -1.16 3.76 -9.70
C ASN A 7 -0.44 2.57 -10.35
N SER A 8 -0.04 2.68 -11.63
CA SER A 8 0.76 1.64 -12.29
C SER A 8 2.15 1.49 -11.69
N ILE A 9 2.82 2.60 -11.34
CA ILE A 9 4.10 2.53 -10.62
C ILE A 9 3.91 1.87 -9.25
N GLU A 10 2.84 2.22 -8.53
CA GLU A 10 2.53 1.62 -7.23
C GLU A 10 2.33 0.10 -7.34
N GLU A 11 1.59 -0.36 -8.35
CA GLU A 11 1.40 -1.79 -8.63
C GLU A 11 2.73 -2.50 -8.93
N ILE A 12 3.58 -1.92 -9.80
CA ILE A 12 4.90 -2.47 -10.12
C ILE A 12 5.78 -2.56 -8.86
N LEU A 13 5.81 -1.49 -8.06
CA LEU A 13 6.56 -1.46 -6.81
C LEU A 13 5.98 -2.43 -5.78
N ASN A 14 4.67 -2.72 -5.81
CA ASN A 14 4.05 -3.75 -4.97
C ASN A 14 4.55 -5.15 -5.32
N ILE A 15 4.62 -5.49 -6.61
CA ILE A 15 5.14 -6.78 -7.07
C ILE A 15 6.63 -6.92 -6.72
N ILE A 16 7.44 -5.90 -7.02
CA ILE A 16 8.88 -5.91 -6.72
C ILE A 16 9.11 -5.96 -5.20
N GLY A 17 8.36 -5.16 -4.44
CA GLY A 17 8.40 -5.17 -2.98
C GLY A 17 8.03 -6.54 -2.41
N PHE A 18 7.05 -7.23 -3.01
CA PHE A 18 6.61 -8.53 -2.54
C PHE A 18 7.67 -9.59 -2.76
N TRP A 19 8.39 -9.52 -3.89
CA TRP A 19 9.54 -10.38 -4.15
C TRP A 19 10.62 -10.23 -3.08
N PHE A 20 11.01 -9.00 -2.73
CA PHE A 20 11.97 -8.77 -1.64
C PHE A 20 11.42 -9.17 -0.27
N TYR A 21 10.12 -8.99 -0.03
CA TYR A 21 9.46 -9.38 1.21
C TYR A 21 9.58 -10.89 1.48
N LEU A 22 9.47 -11.72 0.46
CA LEU A 22 9.65 -13.18 0.59
C LEU A 22 11.06 -13.57 1.05
N GLU A 23 12.08 -12.79 0.67
CA GLU A 23 13.49 -13.03 1.03
C GLU A 23 13.88 -12.50 2.42
N ILE A 24 13.01 -11.73 3.08
CA ILE A 24 13.30 -11.20 4.42
C ILE A 24 13.33 -12.35 5.43
N GLY A 25 14.37 -12.37 6.26
CA GLY A 25 14.52 -13.31 7.37
C GLY A 25 14.69 -12.58 8.70
N SER A 26 15.09 -13.32 9.73
CA SER A 26 15.30 -12.81 11.09
C SER A 26 16.54 -11.92 11.26
N ARG A 27 17.46 -11.93 10.28
CA ARG A 27 18.68 -11.11 10.28
C ARG A 27 18.56 -9.94 9.33
N VAL A 28 19.33 -8.88 9.60
CA VAL A 28 19.42 -7.71 8.72
C VAL A 28 20.00 -8.15 7.39
N ASN A 29 19.16 -8.16 6.36
CA ASN A 29 19.52 -8.52 5.00
C ASN A 29 19.38 -7.31 4.08
N LYS A 30 20.10 -7.32 2.96
CA LYS A 30 19.93 -6.31 1.90
C LYS A 30 18.49 -6.24 1.39
N ALA A 31 17.80 -7.38 1.33
CA ALA A 31 16.39 -7.45 0.98
C ALA A 31 15.49 -6.61 1.90
N ALA A 32 15.74 -6.63 3.23
CA ALA A 32 14.97 -5.83 4.19
C ALA A 32 15.19 -4.32 4.01
N LEU A 33 16.43 -3.91 3.71
CA LEU A 33 16.76 -2.51 3.43
C LEU A 33 16.10 -2.03 2.13
N ILE A 34 16.20 -2.82 1.05
CA ILE A 34 15.60 -2.49 -0.25
C ILE A 34 14.08 -2.46 -0.15
N PHE A 35 13.48 -3.46 0.50
CA PHE A 35 12.05 -3.50 0.75
C PHE A 35 11.56 -2.27 1.52
N THR A 36 12.25 -1.91 2.61
CA THR A 36 11.90 -0.73 3.41
C THR A 36 12.03 0.55 2.58
N GLY A 37 13.04 0.65 1.71
CA GLY A 37 13.19 1.75 0.77
C GLY A 37 12.03 1.84 -0.23
N ILE A 38 11.63 0.72 -0.82
CA ILE A 38 10.49 0.65 -1.75
C ILE A 38 9.22 1.12 -1.06
N VAL A 39 8.89 0.59 0.13
CA VAL A 39 7.70 0.97 0.88
C VAL A 39 7.74 2.45 1.29
N SER A 40 8.91 2.98 1.65
CA SER A 40 9.06 4.40 2.01
C SER A 40 8.85 5.33 0.83
N ILE A 41 9.36 4.96 -0.36
CA ILE A 41 9.13 5.70 -1.60
C ILE A 41 7.64 5.64 -1.99
N GLN A 42 7.02 4.46 -1.91
CA GLN A 42 5.59 4.29 -2.15
C GLN A 42 4.75 5.18 -1.22
N PHE A 43 5.09 5.24 0.07
CA PHE A 43 4.41 6.09 1.04
C PHE A 43 4.50 7.57 0.66
N MET A 44 5.69 8.05 0.26
CA MET A 44 5.86 9.45 -0.15
C MET A 44 5.16 9.76 -1.47
N MET A 45 5.09 8.81 -2.41
CA MET A 45 4.31 8.96 -3.64
C MET A 45 2.80 9.00 -3.35
N ARG A 46 2.35 8.19 -2.37
CA ARG A 46 0.94 8.08 -2.00
C ARG A 46 0.79 7.57 -0.56
N ASN A 47 0.30 8.43 0.31
CA ASN A 47 0.18 8.16 1.75
C ASN A 47 -0.69 6.94 2.11
N THR A 48 -1.58 6.50 1.22
CA THR A 48 -2.45 5.33 1.43
C THR A 48 -1.81 4.00 1.01
N SER A 49 -0.65 4.03 0.34
CA SER A 49 0.00 2.84 -0.23
C SER A 49 0.40 1.78 0.82
N PRO A 50 0.93 2.15 2.00
CA PRO A 50 1.34 1.18 3.02
C PRO A 50 0.22 0.31 3.60
N ILE A 51 -1.06 0.67 3.39
CA ILE A 51 -2.21 -0.05 3.96
C ILE A 51 -2.19 -1.53 3.58
N GLY A 52 -1.84 -1.86 2.33
CA GLY A 52 -1.77 -3.25 1.86
C GLY A 52 -0.65 -4.07 2.51
N TRP A 53 0.40 -3.41 2.99
CA TRP A 53 1.56 -4.04 3.60
C TRP A 53 1.35 -4.40 5.08
N ILE A 54 0.38 -3.80 5.76
CA ILE A 54 0.10 -4.02 7.19
C ILE A 54 -0.02 -5.50 7.57
N PRO A 55 -0.87 -6.33 6.93
CA PRO A 55 -1.00 -7.74 7.29
C PRO A 55 0.29 -8.53 7.03
N LEU A 56 1.00 -8.22 5.94
CA LEU A 56 2.26 -8.88 5.56
C LEU A 56 3.36 -8.59 6.59
N LEU A 57 3.52 -7.31 6.95
CA LEU A 57 4.47 -6.89 7.98
C LEU A 57 4.16 -7.55 9.33
N PHE A 58 2.88 -7.64 9.69
CA PHE A 58 2.45 -8.31 10.92
C PHE A 58 2.87 -9.79 10.91
N ILE A 59 2.55 -10.53 9.84
CA ILE A 59 2.95 -11.93 9.70
C ILE A 59 4.47 -12.07 9.81
N LYS A 60 5.24 -11.23 9.11
CA LYS A 60 6.71 -11.31 9.11
C LYS A 60 7.34 -10.99 10.47
N VAL A 61 6.79 -10.04 11.20
CA VAL A 61 7.27 -9.68 12.54
C VAL A 61 6.98 -10.80 13.54
N PHE A 62 5.76 -11.33 13.56
CA PHE A 62 5.34 -12.32 14.55
C PHE A 62 5.77 -13.76 14.23
N ARG A 63 5.76 -14.15 12.95
CA ARG A 63 6.15 -15.50 12.53
C ARG A 63 7.66 -15.63 12.34
N ASP A 64 8.28 -14.67 11.65
CA ASP A 64 9.68 -14.79 11.21
C ASP A 64 10.66 -13.99 12.09
N GLY A 65 10.15 -13.26 13.11
CA GLY A 65 10.97 -12.51 14.06
C GLY A 65 11.70 -11.31 13.45
N ALA A 66 11.22 -10.78 12.32
CA ALA A 66 11.91 -9.75 11.53
C ALA A 66 11.83 -8.32 12.12
N PHE A 67 11.43 -8.16 13.39
CA PHE A 67 11.27 -6.85 14.04
C PHE A 67 12.56 -6.01 14.04
N VAL A 68 13.69 -6.61 14.44
CA VAL A 68 14.99 -5.92 14.51
C VAL A 68 15.48 -5.50 13.11
N PRO A 69 15.43 -6.37 12.09
CA PRO A 69 15.69 -5.96 10.71
C PRO A 69 14.85 -4.78 10.23
N PHE A 70 13.54 -4.77 10.52
CA PHE A 70 12.67 -3.65 10.13
C PHE A 70 13.00 -2.37 10.89
N LEU A 71 13.30 -2.43 12.19
CA LEU A 71 13.66 -1.27 12.99
C LEU A 71 14.95 -0.61 12.49
N ILE A 72 15.98 -1.42 12.22
CA ILE A 72 17.25 -0.91 11.68
C ILE A 72 17.02 -0.33 10.28
N SER A 73 16.27 -1.02 9.43
CA SER A 73 15.96 -0.55 8.07
C SER A 73 15.12 0.73 8.08
N ALA A 74 14.22 0.90 9.04
CA ALA A 74 13.44 2.11 9.21
C ALA A 74 14.33 3.32 9.56
N VAL A 75 15.27 3.16 10.49
CA VAL A 75 16.19 4.24 10.88
C VAL A 75 17.19 4.55 9.77
N THR A 76 17.72 3.53 9.10
CA THR A 76 18.79 3.69 8.10
C THR A 76 18.28 4.07 6.71
N VAL A 77 17.06 3.70 6.34
CA VAL A 77 16.51 3.93 4.99
C VAL A 77 15.25 4.78 5.04
N ALA A 78 14.24 4.40 5.83
CA ALA A 78 12.96 5.11 5.82
C ALA A 78 13.09 6.56 6.30
N VAL A 79 13.80 6.79 7.40
CA VAL A 79 14.00 8.14 7.95
C VAL A 79 14.73 9.06 6.97
N PRO A 80 15.88 8.67 6.36
CA PRO A 80 16.52 9.50 5.34
C PRO A 80 15.65 9.75 4.11
N VAL A 81 14.94 8.73 3.60
CA VAL A 81 14.09 8.87 2.40
C VAL A 81 12.93 9.85 2.67
N VAL A 82 12.23 9.67 3.79
CA VAL A 82 11.13 10.56 4.20
C VAL A 82 11.66 11.96 4.49
N GLY A 83 12.78 12.08 5.22
CA GLY A 83 13.40 13.37 5.52
C GLY A 83 13.81 14.14 4.26
N PHE A 84 14.38 13.44 3.28
CA PHE A 84 14.76 14.04 2.00
C PHE A 84 13.54 14.46 1.17
N ALA A 85 12.48 13.65 1.16
CA ALA A 85 11.23 14.00 0.49
C ALA A 85 10.56 15.22 1.16
N LEU A 86 10.50 15.26 2.50
CA LEU A 86 9.99 16.41 3.25
C LEU A 86 10.81 17.68 3.01
N TYR A 87 12.14 17.55 2.93
CA TYR A 87 13.02 18.66 2.60
C TYR A 87 12.73 19.20 1.20
N PHE A 88 12.59 18.32 0.20
CA PHE A 88 12.26 18.75 -1.16
C PHE A 88 10.88 19.38 -1.26
N ASP A 89 9.88 18.82 -0.60
CA ASP A 89 8.54 19.40 -0.55
C ASP A 89 8.59 20.80 0.08
N SER A 90 9.23 20.92 1.24
CA SER A 90 9.37 22.19 1.95
C SER A 90 10.15 23.21 1.11
N TRP A 91 11.22 22.78 0.43
CA TRP A 91 11.99 23.63 -0.48
C TRP A 91 11.17 24.09 -1.67
N TYR A 92 10.39 23.21 -2.29
CA TYR A 92 9.56 23.55 -3.45
C TYR A 92 8.44 24.53 -3.09
N TYR A 93 7.73 24.30 -2.00
CA TYR A 93 6.63 25.16 -1.55
C TYR A 93 7.12 26.48 -0.93
N SER A 94 8.35 26.52 -0.40
CA SER A 94 8.94 27.75 0.17
C SER A 94 9.61 28.65 -0.85
N LYS A 95 9.64 28.32 -2.15
CA LYS A 95 10.37 29.12 -3.17
C LYS A 95 9.87 30.55 -3.27
N ASP A 96 8.56 30.73 -3.12
CA ASP A 96 7.90 32.02 -3.28
C ASP A 96 7.57 32.69 -1.94
N LEU A 97 7.97 32.07 -0.81
CA LEU A 97 7.74 32.57 0.54
C LEU A 97 8.97 33.34 1.06
N PRO A 98 8.77 34.40 1.87
CA PRO A 98 9.87 35.21 2.42
C PRO A 98 10.70 34.46 3.48
N THR A 99 10.17 33.37 4.03
CA THR A 99 10.82 32.50 5.02
C THR A 99 10.60 31.04 4.65
N PHE A 100 11.61 30.20 4.92
CA PHE A 100 11.50 28.76 4.71
C PHE A 100 10.49 28.16 5.70
N GLU A 101 9.44 27.55 5.19
CA GLU A 101 8.42 26.88 5.99
C GLU A 101 8.47 25.36 5.78
N TRP A 102 8.54 24.63 6.90
CA TRP A 102 8.47 23.18 6.87
C TRP A 102 7.05 22.74 6.52
N THR A 103 6.88 22.19 5.32
CA THR A 103 5.61 21.69 4.83
C THR A 103 5.65 20.18 4.72
N SER A 104 4.85 19.49 5.53
CA SER A 104 4.65 18.05 5.42
C SER A 104 3.38 17.76 4.62
N THR A 105 3.56 17.46 3.33
CA THR A 105 2.47 17.09 2.42
C THR A 105 1.71 15.85 2.90
N GLY A 106 2.44 14.85 3.41
CA GLY A 106 1.87 13.62 3.97
C GLY A 106 1.02 13.85 5.22
N PHE A 107 1.50 14.65 6.18
CA PHE A 107 0.75 14.98 7.38
C PHE A 107 -0.47 15.86 7.07
N ASN A 108 -0.33 16.82 6.16
CA ASN A 108 -1.44 17.66 5.71
C ASN A 108 -2.52 16.81 5.01
N PHE A 109 -2.12 15.85 4.18
CA PHE A 109 -3.06 14.90 3.58
C PHE A 109 -3.80 14.10 4.66
N LEU A 110 -3.09 13.56 5.66
CA LEU A 110 -3.71 12.80 6.74
C LEU A 110 -4.70 13.65 7.54
N LYS A 111 -4.31 14.87 7.91
CA LYS A 111 -5.15 15.82 8.64
C LYS A 111 -6.42 16.13 7.85
N VAL A 112 -6.29 16.53 6.60
CA VAL A 112 -7.42 16.96 5.78
C VAL A 112 -8.35 15.77 5.45
N ASN A 113 -7.81 14.60 5.11
CA ASN A 113 -8.63 13.48 4.67
C ASN A 113 -9.22 12.65 5.82
N LEU A 114 -8.47 12.48 6.92
CA LEU A 114 -8.86 11.60 8.03
C LEU A 114 -9.45 12.39 9.20
N LEU A 115 -8.86 13.53 9.58
CA LEU A 115 -9.34 14.33 10.73
C LEU A 115 -10.47 15.30 10.32
N GLU A 116 -10.31 15.99 9.20
CA GLU A 116 -11.31 16.98 8.72
C GLU A 116 -12.39 16.32 7.85
N GLY A 117 -12.21 15.05 7.46
CA GLY A 117 -13.24 14.25 6.80
C GLY A 117 -13.67 14.77 5.43
N LEU A 118 -12.81 15.54 4.75
CA LEU A 118 -13.10 16.18 3.47
C LEU A 118 -13.53 15.18 2.39
N SER A 119 -13.08 13.94 2.51
CA SER A 119 -13.49 12.80 1.68
C SER A 119 -15.02 12.59 1.65
N LYS A 120 -15.75 12.86 2.74
CA LYS A 120 -17.22 12.69 2.79
C LYS A 120 -17.98 13.61 1.84
N TYR A 121 -17.41 14.75 1.46
CA TYR A 121 -18.05 15.72 0.56
C TYR A 121 -18.00 15.30 -0.91
N PHE A 122 -17.18 14.31 -1.28
CA PHE A 122 -17.07 13.82 -2.65
C PHE A 122 -18.04 12.67 -2.97
N GLY A 123 -18.84 12.24 -1.98
CA GLY A 123 -19.82 11.16 -2.11
C GLY A 123 -19.64 10.09 -1.05
N VAL A 124 -20.73 9.38 -0.74
CA VAL A 124 -20.71 8.24 0.17
C VAL A 124 -21.29 7.04 -0.56
N GLN A 125 -20.51 5.98 -0.66
CA GLN A 125 -20.96 4.70 -1.21
C GLN A 125 -21.04 3.64 -0.10
N PRO A 126 -21.96 2.66 -0.21
CA PRO A 126 -22.07 1.58 0.76
C PRO A 126 -20.80 0.71 0.81
N VAL A 127 -20.64 -0.05 1.90
CA VAL A 127 -19.44 -0.87 2.15
C VAL A 127 -19.22 -1.92 1.05
N TRP A 128 -20.29 -2.53 0.53
CA TRP A 128 -20.22 -3.56 -0.51
C TRP A 128 -19.79 -3.03 -1.89
N PHE A 129 -19.72 -1.72 -2.09
CA PHE A 129 -19.57 -1.11 -3.42
C PHE A 129 -18.27 -1.52 -4.13
N TYR A 130 -17.17 -1.71 -3.38
CA TYR A 130 -15.92 -2.18 -3.98
C TYR A 130 -16.04 -3.57 -4.57
N VAL A 131 -16.72 -4.48 -3.87
CA VAL A 131 -16.89 -5.87 -4.32
C VAL A 131 -18.00 -5.98 -5.37
N GLY A 132 -19.12 -5.28 -5.19
CA GLY A 132 -20.31 -5.44 -6.03
C GLY A 132 -20.38 -4.55 -7.27
N ALA A 133 -19.62 -3.46 -7.34
CA ALA A 133 -19.64 -2.53 -8.46
C ALA A 133 -18.25 -2.29 -9.07
N TYR A 134 -17.28 -1.84 -8.27
CA TYR A 134 -15.96 -1.49 -8.82
C TYR A 134 -15.14 -2.71 -9.26
N ALA A 135 -15.11 -3.80 -8.51
CA ALA A 135 -14.40 -4.99 -8.92
C ALA A 135 -14.98 -5.60 -10.23
N PRO A 136 -16.30 -5.76 -10.41
CA PRO A 136 -16.89 -6.13 -11.71
C PRO A 136 -16.54 -5.14 -12.83
N SER A 137 -16.50 -3.84 -12.55
CA SER A 137 -16.15 -2.82 -13.54
C SER A 137 -14.69 -2.91 -13.98
N ILE A 138 -13.77 -3.26 -13.08
CA ILE A 138 -12.33 -3.35 -13.36
C ILE A 138 -11.98 -4.67 -14.03
N PHE A 139 -12.44 -5.79 -13.46
CA PHE A 139 -12.12 -7.12 -13.96
C PHE A 139 -13.01 -7.55 -15.12
N THR A 140 -14.15 -6.88 -15.33
CA THR A 140 -15.10 -7.14 -16.42
C THR A 140 -15.46 -8.63 -16.49
N VAL A 141 -15.16 -9.29 -17.60
CA VAL A 141 -15.43 -10.72 -17.83
C VAL A 141 -14.60 -11.63 -16.92
N ALA A 142 -13.43 -11.17 -16.45
CA ALA A 142 -12.57 -11.93 -15.57
C ALA A 142 -13.02 -11.92 -14.10
N TYR A 143 -14.04 -11.13 -13.74
CA TYR A 143 -14.45 -10.97 -12.33
C TYR A 143 -14.82 -12.30 -11.65
N PRO A 144 -15.64 -13.21 -12.24
CA PRO A 144 -15.89 -14.51 -11.64
C PRO A 144 -14.60 -15.33 -11.49
N ALA A 145 -13.71 -15.30 -12.49
CA ALA A 145 -12.45 -16.03 -12.45
C ALA A 145 -11.53 -15.55 -11.32
N VAL A 146 -11.46 -14.24 -11.07
CA VAL A 146 -10.73 -13.64 -9.93
C VAL A 146 -11.31 -14.08 -8.59
N MET A 147 -12.64 -14.16 -8.48
CA MET A 147 -13.26 -14.67 -7.25
C MET A 147 -12.94 -16.16 -7.01
N PHE A 148 -12.92 -16.96 -8.07
CA PHE A 148 -12.52 -18.37 -7.99
C PHE A 148 -11.03 -18.56 -7.72
N SER A 149 -10.15 -17.74 -8.30
CA SER A 149 -8.70 -17.84 -8.10
C SER A 149 -8.31 -17.66 -6.64
N ILE A 150 -8.93 -16.72 -5.92
CA ILE A 150 -8.73 -16.53 -4.48
C ILE A 150 -9.01 -17.83 -3.71
N TYR A 151 -10.09 -18.53 -4.03
CA TYR A 151 -10.45 -19.79 -3.36
C TYR A 151 -9.45 -20.91 -3.66
N PHE A 152 -9.12 -21.13 -4.94
CA PHE A 152 -8.19 -22.19 -5.35
C PHE A 152 -6.77 -21.94 -4.85
N TYR A 153 -6.28 -20.71 -4.97
CA TYR A 153 -4.98 -20.28 -4.44
C TYR A 153 -4.90 -20.54 -2.94
N THR A 154 -5.91 -20.14 -2.17
CA THR A 154 -5.94 -20.32 -0.71
C THR A 154 -5.92 -21.81 -0.36
N LYS A 155 -6.75 -22.62 -1.03
CA LYS A 155 -6.82 -24.06 -0.81
C LYS A 155 -5.49 -24.76 -1.13
N GLU A 156 -4.88 -24.44 -2.27
CA GLU A 156 -3.61 -25.02 -2.69
C GLU A 156 -2.46 -24.61 -1.74
N THR A 157 -2.41 -23.34 -1.35
CA THR A 157 -1.37 -22.82 -0.44
C THR A 157 -1.46 -23.51 0.93
N TRP A 158 -2.67 -23.68 1.47
CA TRP A 158 -2.86 -24.43 2.70
C TRP A 158 -2.52 -25.92 2.56
N ALA A 159 -2.83 -26.55 1.43
CA ALA A 159 -2.45 -27.94 1.16
C ALA A 159 -0.92 -28.12 1.13
N LYS A 160 -0.17 -27.09 0.72
CA LYS A 160 1.31 -27.06 0.77
C LYS A 160 1.87 -26.69 2.15
N GLY A 161 1.02 -26.44 3.15
CA GLY A 161 1.44 -26.00 4.49
C GLY A 161 1.99 -24.57 4.53
N GLN A 162 1.70 -23.77 3.51
CA GLN A 162 2.14 -22.37 3.39
C GLN A 162 1.02 -21.41 3.80
N SER A 163 1.38 -20.16 4.10
CA SER A 163 0.41 -19.09 4.35
C SER A 163 0.09 -18.32 3.06
N PRO A 164 -1.18 -18.09 2.72
CA PRO A 164 -1.58 -17.33 1.53
C PRO A 164 -1.45 -15.82 1.75
N GLU A 165 -0.21 -15.32 1.79
CA GLU A 165 0.13 -13.94 2.15
C GLU A 165 -0.49 -12.91 1.19
N MET A 166 -0.47 -13.17 -0.13
CA MET A 166 -1.06 -12.27 -1.12
C MET A 166 -2.57 -12.12 -0.92
N MET A 167 -3.27 -13.20 -0.59
CA MET A 167 -4.71 -13.19 -0.29
C MET A 167 -5.01 -12.34 0.95
N TYR A 168 -4.20 -12.45 2.00
CA TYR A 168 -4.34 -11.62 3.20
C TYR A 168 -4.15 -10.13 2.88
N ALA A 169 -3.15 -9.77 2.08
CA ALA A 169 -2.92 -8.40 1.65
C ALA A 169 -4.10 -7.85 0.83
N THR A 170 -4.56 -8.61 -0.17
CA THR A 170 -5.67 -8.22 -1.05
C THR A 170 -6.98 -8.04 -0.28
N ILE A 171 -7.35 -9.01 0.56
CA ILE A 171 -8.60 -8.93 1.34
C ILE A 171 -8.54 -7.80 2.35
N PHE A 172 -7.43 -7.66 3.07
CA PHE A 172 -7.27 -6.58 4.04
C PHE A 172 -7.39 -5.21 3.37
N TYR A 173 -6.74 -5.03 2.22
CA TYR A 173 -6.83 -3.80 1.45
C TYR A 173 -8.29 -3.51 1.05
N VAL A 174 -8.98 -4.47 0.44
CA VAL A 174 -10.38 -4.29 0.01
C VAL A 174 -11.29 -3.98 1.21
N VAL A 175 -11.10 -4.65 2.35
CA VAL A 175 -11.90 -4.41 3.57
C VAL A 175 -11.65 -3.00 4.12
N ILE A 176 -10.40 -2.58 4.30
CA ILE A 176 -10.09 -1.25 4.84
C ILE A 176 -10.64 -0.16 3.93
N PHE A 177 -10.44 -0.26 2.61
CA PHE A 177 -10.99 0.72 1.67
C PHE A 177 -12.52 0.67 1.59
N SER A 178 -13.15 -0.48 1.81
CA SER A 178 -14.61 -0.61 1.89
C SER A 178 -15.23 0.12 3.08
N LEU A 179 -14.47 0.25 4.18
CA LEU A 179 -14.89 1.00 5.37
C LEU A 179 -14.76 2.52 5.21
N ILE A 180 -14.01 3.00 4.22
CA ILE A 180 -13.87 4.43 3.94
C ILE A 180 -15.16 4.96 3.29
N ALA A 181 -15.61 6.14 3.70
CA ALA A 181 -16.84 6.76 3.21
C ALA A 181 -16.79 7.05 1.69
N HIS A 182 -15.70 7.67 1.26
CA HIS A 182 -15.42 7.96 -0.15
C HIS A 182 -14.74 6.78 -0.84
N LYS A 183 -15.28 6.35 -1.97
CA LYS A 183 -14.71 5.25 -2.75
C LYS A 183 -14.47 5.70 -4.17
N GLU A 184 -13.31 5.32 -4.68
CA GLU A 184 -12.90 5.52 -6.06
C GLU A 184 -12.38 4.19 -6.62
N ASP A 185 -12.69 3.94 -7.89
CA ASP A 185 -12.22 2.80 -8.67
C ASP A 185 -10.70 2.66 -8.65
N ARG A 186 -10.00 3.79 -8.76
CA ARG A 186 -8.52 3.85 -8.80
C ARG A 186 -7.84 3.34 -7.53
N PHE A 187 -8.56 3.25 -6.41
CA PHE A 187 -7.98 2.72 -5.18
C PHE A 187 -7.74 1.20 -5.30
N LEU A 188 -8.46 0.48 -6.15
CA LEU A 188 -8.20 -0.95 -6.37
C LEU A 188 -7.05 -1.22 -7.35
N LEU A 189 -6.65 -0.25 -8.19
CA LEU A 189 -5.62 -0.46 -9.20
C LEU A 189 -4.29 -1.02 -8.65
N PRO A 190 -3.74 -0.56 -7.51
CA PRO A 190 -2.46 -1.03 -7.01
C PRO A 190 -2.42 -2.49 -6.54
N ILE A 191 -3.59 -3.12 -6.36
CA ILE A 191 -3.72 -4.52 -5.91
C ILE A 191 -4.21 -5.46 -7.03
N ILE A 192 -4.41 -4.96 -8.26
CA ILE A 192 -4.92 -5.77 -9.37
C ILE A 192 -4.02 -6.98 -9.62
N ALA A 193 -2.70 -6.78 -9.70
CA ALA A 193 -1.75 -7.88 -9.84
C ALA A 193 -1.91 -8.96 -8.75
N PHE A 194 -2.23 -8.57 -7.51
CA PHE A 194 -2.42 -9.52 -6.41
C PHE A 194 -3.81 -10.18 -6.42
N CYS A 195 -4.74 -9.71 -7.25
CA CYS A 195 -6.04 -10.36 -7.46
C CYS A 195 -5.94 -11.49 -8.49
N PHE A 196 -4.97 -11.47 -9.38
CA PHE A 196 -4.68 -12.56 -10.32
C PHE A 196 -3.76 -13.61 -9.69
N LEU A 197 -4.26 -14.24 -8.62
CA LEU A 197 -3.61 -15.32 -7.86
C LEU A 197 -3.55 -16.66 -8.61
#